data_AF-A0A843EKI8-F1
#
_entry.id   AF-A0A843EKI8-F1
#
_cell.length_a   1.000
_cell.length_b   1.000
_cell.length_c   1.000
_cell.angle_alpha   90.00
_cell.angle_beta   90.00
_cell.angle_gamma   90.00
#
_symmetry.space_group_name_H-M   'P 1'
#
loop_
_entity.id
_entity.type
_entity.pdbx_description
1 polymer ?
#
loop_
_entity_poly.entity_id
_entity_poly.type
_entity_poly.pdbx_seq_one_letter_code
_entity_poly.pdbx_strand_id
1 'polypeptide(L)' 'MKQYCRYCGYCIAETDFVGVSWCDKKQKEMSTKSAKTENHCKDFLFCEIDAFNPENKYKPRQKKPVDNSQQSLFEGM' A
#
# COMPACT_ATOMS: atom_id res chain seq x y z
N MET A 1 2.26 -2.67 -8.54
CA MET A 1 2.34 -2.24 -7.13
C MET A 1 0.98 -2.46 -6.48
N LYS A 2 0.92 -2.95 -5.24
CA LYS A 2 -0.35 -2.97 -4.47
C LYS A 2 -0.73 -1.53 -4.11
N GLN A 3 -1.97 -1.11 -4.36
CA GLN A 3 -2.39 0.25 -4.07
C GLN A 3 -2.89 0.35 -2.63
N TYR A 4 -2.52 1.42 -1.95
CA TYR A 4 -2.96 1.73 -0.60
C TYR A 4 -3.22 3.23 -0.54
N CYS A 5 -4.32 3.70 0.07
CA CYS A 5 -4.56 5.15 0.14
C CYS A 5 -3.43 5.87 0.90
N ARG A 6 -2.75 5.21 1.85
CA ARG A 6 -1.57 5.80 2.53
C ARG A 6 -0.44 6.26 1.59
N TYR A 7 -0.39 5.72 0.36
CA TYR A 7 0.56 6.10 -0.69
C TYR A 7 -0.14 6.78 -1.87
N CYS A 8 -1.30 7.38 -1.63
CA CYS A 8 -2.04 8.17 -2.60
C CYS A 8 -1.82 9.66 -2.31
N GLY A 9 -1.47 10.46 -3.32
CA GLY A 9 -1.30 11.91 -3.21
C GLY A 9 -2.57 12.68 -2.82
N TYR A 10 -3.74 12.03 -2.89
CA TYR A 10 -5.02 12.59 -2.44
C TYR A 10 -5.41 12.18 -1.02
N CYS A 11 -4.57 11.41 -0.32
CA CYS A 11 -4.84 10.98 1.04
C CYS A 11 -4.22 11.97 2.03
N ILE A 12 -5.06 12.56 2.86
CA ILE A 12 -4.64 13.42 3.96
C ILE A 12 -4.87 12.63 5.24
N ALA A 13 -3.78 12.28 5.91
CA ALA A 13 -3.83 11.72 7.26
C ALA A 13 -3.77 12.89 8.24
N GLU A 14 -4.78 13.03 9.09
CA GLU A 14 -4.73 14.03 10.15
C GLU A 14 -3.84 13.51 11.29
N THR A 15 -2.98 14.40 11.80
CA THR A 15 -2.14 14.12 12.97
C THR A 15 -2.93 14.19 14.28
N ASP A 16 -3.96 15.03 14.31
CA ASP A 16 -4.65 15.43 15.54
C ASP A 16 -5.92 14.60 15.79
N PHE A 17 -6.55 14.06 14.73
CA PHE A 17 -7.71 13.17 14.82
C PHE A 17 -7.31 11.72 14.56
N VAL A 18 -7.15 10.98 15.65
CA VAL A 18 -6.74 9.58 15.59
C VAL A 18 -7.85 8.72 14.97
N GLY A 19 -7.56 8.10 13.83
CA GLY A 19 -8.39 7.04 13.25
C GLY A 19 -9.21 7.44 12.04
N VAL A 20 -9.23 8.72 11.66
CA VAL A 20 -9.88 9.23 10.46
C VAL A 20 -8.84 9.71 9.45
N SER A 21 -9.16 9.64 8.18
CA SER A 21 -8.33 10.11 7.08
C SER A 21 -9.24 10.64 5.98
N TRP A 22 -8.78 11.64 5.26
CA TRP A 22 -9.56 12.31 4.23
C TRP A 22 -9.06 11.95 2.83
N CYS A 23 -9.98 11.72 1.90
CA CYS A 23 -9.68 11.58 0.48
C CYS A 23 -10.11 12.83 -0.27
N ASP A 24 -9.15 13.67 -0.64
CA ASP A 24 -9.42 14.94 -1.30
C ASP A 24 -10.08 14.77 -2.67
N LYS A 25 -9.68 13.74 -3.41
CA LYS A 25 -10.27 13.46 -4.73
C LYS A 25 -11.75 13.05 -4.68
N LYS A 26 -12.18 12.41 -3.59
CA LYS A 26 -13.56 11.91 -3.41
C LYS A 26 -14.37 12.74 -2.42
N GLN A 27 -13.74 13.74 -1.81
CA GLN A 27 -14.33 14.61 -0.80
C GLN A 27 -15.06 13.80 0.29
N LYS A 28 -14.35 12.83 0.89
CA LYS A 28 -14.93 11.97 1.93
C LYS A 28 -13.93 11.52 2.97
N GLU A 29 -14.45 11.27 4.17
CA GLU A 29 -13.74 10.61 5.25
C GLU A 29 -13.65 9.10 5.02
N MET A 30 -12.57 8.52 5.53
CA MET A 30 -12.35 7.08 5.59
C MET A 30 -11.57 6.74 6.85
N SER A 31 -11.74 5.52 7.35
CA SER A 31 -10.97 5.08 8.50
C SER A 31 -9.48 4.91 8.12
N THR A 32 -8.59 5.20 9.07
CA THR A 32 -7.14 4.93 8.91
C THR A 32 -6.87 3.46 8.57
N LYS A 33 -7.68 2.53 9.10
CA LYS A 33 -7.61 1.11 8.77
C LYS A 33 -7.87 0.85 7.29
N SER A 34 -8.89 1.50 6.72
CA SER A 34 -9.19 1.42 5.29
C SER A 34 -8.03 2.01 4.47
N ALA A 35 -7.45 3.13 4.90
CA ALA A 35 -6.35 3.77 4.18
C ALA A 35 -5.06 2.94 4.12
N LYS A 36 -4.81 2.12 5.15
CA LYS A 36 -3.66 1.19 5.24
C LYS A 36 -3.90 -0.16 4.55
N THR A 37 -5.14 -0.46 4.16
CA THR A 37 -5.51 -1.73 3.50
C THR A 37 -5.37 -1.59 1.99
N GLU A 38 -5.03 -2.70 1.32
CA GLU A 38 -4.93 -2.76 -0.14
C GLU A 38 -6.28 -2.42 -0.77
N ASN A 39 -6.26 -1.63 -1.85
CA ASN A 39 -7.46 -1.27 -2.60
C ASN A 39 -7.19 -1.19 -4.11
N HIS A 40 -8.22 -0.85 -4.87
CA HIS A 40 -8.18 -0.69 -6.33
C HIS A 40 -8.82 0.64 -6.75
N CYS A 41 -8.41 1.74 -6.11
CA CYS A 41 -8.98 3.05 -6.39
C CYS A 41 -8.64 3.51 -7.82
N LYS A 42 -9.66 3.82 -8.63
CA LYS A 42 -9.49 4.30 -10.01
C LYS A 42 -8.77 5.64 -10.10
N ASP A 43 -8.92 6.47 -9.06
CA ASP A 43 -8.31 7.80 -8.98
C ASP A 43 -6.97 7.79 -8.21
N PHE A 44 -6.36 6.61 -8.04
CA PHE A 44 -5.11 6.49 -7.31
C PHE A 44 -3.97 7.28 -7.97
N LEU A 45 -3.42 8.24 -7.24
CA LEU A 45 -2.22 8.98 -7.64
C LEU A 45 -1.07 8.57 -6.74
N PHE A 46 -0.08 7.84 -7.26
CA PHE A 46 1.01 7.34 -6.43
C PHE A 46 1.83 8.47 -5.81
N CYS A 47 2.06 8.37 -4.49
CA CYS A 47 2.99 9.19 -3.74
C CYS A 47 3.91 8.25 -2.94
N GLU A 48 5.23 8.44 -3.06
CA GLU A 48 6.21 7.62 -2.34
C GLU A 48 6.21 7.87 -0.83
N ILE A 49 5.77 9.05 -0.40
CA ILE A 49 5.70 9.46 1.00
C ILE A 49 4.50 8.80 1.66
N ASP A 50 4.71 8.16 2.81
CA ASP A 50 3.60 7.63 3.61
C ASP A 50 2.85 8.77 4.29
N ALA A 51 1.56 8.90 3.98
CA ALA A 51 0.70 9.92 4.56
C ALA A 51 0.69 9.89 6.10
N PHE A 52 0.88 8.71 6.73
CA PHE A 52 0.89 8.56 8.19
C PHE A 52 2.28 8.66 8.82
N ASN A 53 3.34 8.64 8.02
CA ASN A 53 4.71 8.71 8.50
C ASN A 53 5.60 9.30 7.39
N PRO A 54 5.73 10.63 7.31
CA PRO A 54 6.41 11.29 6.20
C PRO A 54 7.92 10.96 6.10
N GLU A 55 8.52 10.44 7.18
CA GLU A 55 9.92 9.96 7.17
C GLU A 55 10.06 8.60 6.45
N ASN A 56 8.98 7.85 6.33
CA ASN A 56 8.95 6.56 5.66
C ASN A 56 8.53 6.67 4.20
N LYS A 57 9.41 6.20 3.31
CA LYS A 57 9.13 6.05 1.88
C LYS A 57 8.68 4.63 1.54
N TYR A 58 7.84 4.51 0.51
CA TYR A 58 7.43 3.22 -0.03
C TYR A 58 8.63 2.37 -0.45
N LYS A 59 8.69 1.13 0.05
CA LYS A 59 9.70 0.12 -0.34
C LYS A 59 9.00 -1.08 -0.98
N PRO A 60 9.09 -1.29 -2.30
CA PRO A 60 8.50 -2.44 -2.95
C PRO A 60 9.14 -3.72 -2.43
N ARG A 61 8.32 -4.76 -2.17
CA ARG A 61 8.81 -6.08 -1.78
C ARG A 61 9.54 -6.69 -2.98
N GLN A 62 10.82 -7.03 -2.81
CA GLN A 62 11.55 -7.79 -3.83
C GLN A 62 10.97 -9.20 -3.91
N LYS A 63 10.70 -9.69 -5.12
CA LYS A 63 10.35 -11.09 -5.34
C LYS A 63 11.60 -11.92 -5.03
N LYS A 64 11.46 -12.96 -4.20
CA LYS A 64 12.52 -13.96 -4.08
C LYS A 64 12.70 -14.62 -5.45
N PRO A 65 13.93 -14.87 -5.90
CA PRO A 65 14.15 -15.70 -7.08
C PRO A 65 13.46 -17.04 -6.85
N VAL A 66 12.82 -17.56 -7.90
CA VAL A 66 12.19 -18.88 -7.86
C VAL A 66 13.32 -19.90 -7.71
N ASP A 67 13.37 -20.56 -6.56
CA ASP A 67 14.27 -21.68 -6.35
C ASP A 67 13.62 -22.94 -6.93
N ASN A 68 14.09 -23.38 -8.10
CA ASN A 68 13.59 -24.58 -8.79
C ASN A 68 14.16 -25.88 -8.19
N SER A 69 14.93 -25.83 -7.10
CA SER A 69 15.52 -27.02 -6.47
C SER A 69 14.52 -28.09 -6.03
N GLN A 70 13.23 -27.74 -5.90
CA GLN A 70 12.17 -28.67 -5.51
C GLN A 70 11.54 -29.45 -6.67
N GLN A 71 11.84 -29.11 -7.94
CA GLN A 71 11.28 -29.82 -9.10
C GLN A 71 12.05 -31.08 -9.49
N SER A 72 13.32 -31.22 -9.08
CA SER A 72 14.16 -32.37 -9.44
C SER A 72 13.97 -33.62 -8.55
N LEU A 73 13.08 -33.58 -7.55
CA LEU A 73 12.89 -34.67 -6.59
C LEU A 73 11.90 -35.74 -7.04
N PHE A 74 11.12 -35.49 -8.09
CA PHE A 74 10.08 -36.41 -8.58
C PHE A 74 10.37 -37.02 -9.96
N GLU A 75 11.44 -36.60 -10.66
CA GLU A 75 11.80 -37.14 -11.98
C GLU A 75 12.69 -38.39 -11.91
N GLY A 76 12.90 -38.95 -10.71
CA GLY A 76 13.79 -40.09 -10.47
C GLY A 76 13.14 -41.34 -9.86
N MET A 77 11.81 -41.50 -9.93
CA MET A 77 11.10 -42.72 -9.52
C MET A 77 10.50 -43.47 -10.70
#